data_AF-A0A7C5KIN1-F1
#
_entry.id   AF-A0A7C5KIN1-F1
#
_cell.length_a   1.000
_cell.length_b   1.000
_cell.length_c   1.000
_cell.angle_alpha   90.00
_cell.angle_beta   90.00
_cell.angle_gamma   90.00
#
_symmetry.space_group_name_H-M   'P 1'
#
loop_
_entity.id
_entity.type
_entity.pdbx_description
1 polymer ?
#
loop_
_entity_poly.entity_id
_entity_poly.type
_entity_poly.pdbx_seq_one_letter_code
_entity_poly.pdbx_strand_id
1 'polypeptide(L)' 'ELAGILGYEERPLVSVDYVNDPRSSIVDALSTLVVDGTQVKVYAWYDNEWGYVNRLMDIVQMVARSL' A
#
# COMPACT_ATOMS: atom_id res chain seq x y z
N GLU A 1 0.25 13.52 -3.46
CA GLU A 1 1.47 13.34 -2.65
C GLU A 1 1.99 11.89 -2.66
N LEU A 2 1.16 10.88 -2.40
CA LEU A 2 1.60 9.46 -2.27
C LEU A 2 1.49 8.61 -3.56
N ALA A 3 1.55 9.24 -4.74
CA ALA A 3 1.43 8.50 -6.00
C ALA A 3 2.55 7.46 -6.12
N GLY A 4 2.18 6.21 -6.43
CA GLY A 4 3.12 5.07 -6.50
C GLY A 4 3.50 4.47 -5.14
N ILE A 5 3.06 5.05 -4.02
CA ILE A 5 3.31 4.55 -2.66
C ILE A 5 2.04 4.01 -2.02
N LEU A 6 0.96 4.79 -2.03
CA LEU A 6 -0.36 4.41 -1.52
C LEU A 6 -1.31 4.16 -2.69
N GLY A 7 -1.86 2.96 -2.75
CA GLY A 7 -2.91 2.55 -3.67
C GLY A 7 -4.30 2.59 -3.05
N TYR A 8 -5.30 2.56 -3.91
CA TYR A 8 -6.70 2.37 -3.59
C TYR A 8 -7.30 1.45 -4.66
N GLU A 9 -8.09 0.48 -4.26
CA GLU A 9 -8.62 -0.55 -5.14
C GLU A 9 -10.09 -0.82 -4.85
N GLU A 10 -10.89 -0.86 -5.93
CA GLU A 10 -12.34 -1.09 -5.87
C GLU A 10 -12.74 -2.46 -6.44
N ARG A 11 -11.79 -3.16 -7.07
CA ARG A 11 -12.00 -4.53 -7.56
C ARG A 11 -11.97 -5.54 -6.39
N PRO A 12 -12.74 -6.64 -6.48
CA PRO A 12 -12.75 -7.69 -5.48
C PRO A 12 -11.51 -8.59 -5.60
N LEU A 13 -10.34 -8.05 -5.26
CA LEU A 13 -9.06 -8.74 -5.34
C LEU A 13 -8.75 -9.52 -4.06
N VAL A 14 -7.82 -10.46 -4.15
CA VAL A 14 -7.30 -11.26 -3.04
C VAL A 14 -5.77 -11.17 -2.99
N SER A 15 -5.15 -11.81 -2.00
CA SER A 15 -3.72 -11.66 -1.71
C SER A 15 -2.80 -11.88 -2.92
N VAL A 16 -3.07 -12.88 -3.75
CA VAL A 16 -2.22 -13.23 -4.90
C VAL A 16 -2.19 -12.14 -5.98
N ASP A 17 -3.24 -11.33 -6.07
CA ASP A 17 -3.33 -10.25 -7.05
C ASP A 17 -2.35 -9.10 -6.76
N TYR A 18 -1.81 -9.05 -5.54
CA TYR A 18 -0.84 -8.04 -5.10
C TYR A 18 0.61 -8.53 -5.13
N VAL A 19 0.87 -9.77 -5.57
CA VAL A 19 2.23 -10.30 -5.69
C VAL A 19 3.05 -9.42 -6.64
N ASN A 20 4.21 -8.98 -6.19
CA ASN A 20 5.09 -8.04 -6.89
C ASN A 20 4.50 -6.63 -7.11
N ASP A 21 3.50 -6.23 -6.34
CA ASP A 21 3.05 -4.83 -6.35
C ASP A 21 4.07 -3.93 -5.63
N PRO A 22 4.65 -2.92 -6.30
CA PRO A 22 5.71 -2.10 -5.69
C PRO A 22 5.19 -1.06 -4.70
N ARG A 23 3.87 -0.89 -4.56
CA ARG A 23 3.28 0.07 -3.61
C ARG A 23 3.43 -0.44 -2.18
N SER A 24 3.56 0.47 -1.22
CA SER A 24 3.73 0.10 0.19
C SER A 24 2.44 -0.36 0.84
N SER A 25 1.31 0.12 0.34
CA SER A 25 0.00 -0.16 0.90
C SER A 25 -1.07 0.12 -0.15
N ILE A 26 -2.09 -0.71 -0.23
CA ILE A 26 -3.24 -0.53 -1.12
C ILE A 26 -4.51 -0.69 -0.29
N VAL A 27 -5.28 0.38 -0.14
CA VAL A 27 -6.57 0.35 0.56
C VAL A 27 -7.58 -0.47 -0.26
N ASP A 28 -8.20 -1.46 0.38
CA ASP A 28 -9.32 -2.21 -0.16
C ASP A 28 -10.63 -1.45 0.16
N ALA A 29 -11.22 -0.87 -0.87
CA ALA A 29 -12.45 -0.08 -0.76
C ALA A 29 -13.64 -0.94 -0.34
N LEU A 30 -13.76 -2.15 -0.87
CA LEU A 30 -14.92 -3.02 -0.65
C LEU A 30 -14.95 -3.56 0.78
N SER A 31 -13.77 -3.74 1.39
CA SER A 31 -13.64 -4.17 2.78
C SER A 31 -13.67 -3.01 3.79
N THR A 32 -13.72 -1.75 3.33
CA THR A 32 -13.77 -0.57 4.20
C THR A 32 -15.19 -0.32 4.71
N LEU A 33 -15.34 -0.14 6.03
CA LEU A 33 -16.63 -0.03 6.69
C LEU A 33 -16.66 1.11 7.71
N VAL A 34 -17.77 1.83 7.78
CA VAL A 34 -18.10 2.72 8.89
C VAL A 34 -19.03 2.01 9.86
N VAL A 35 -18.61 1.90 11.12
CA VAL A 35 -19.34 1.32 12.25
C VAL A 35 -19.87 2.47 13.11
N ASP A 36 -21.17 2.39 13.47
CA ASP A 36 -21.88 3.36 14.31
C ASP A 36 -21.65 4.84 13.91
N GLY A 37 -21.53 5.10 12.60
CA GLY A 37 -21.40 6.43 12.00
C GLY A 37 -20.11 7.19 12.32
N THR A 38 -19.23 6.66 13.17
CA THR A 38 -18.05 7.39 13.69
C THR A 38 -16.76 6.58 13.70
N GLN A 39 -16.81 5.25 13.69
CA GLN A 39 -15.63 4.39 13.66
C GLN A 39 -15.40 3.83 12.26
N VAL A 40 -14.20 3.98 11.71
CA VAL A 40 -13.86 3.41 10.40
C VAL A 40 -12.94 2.21 10.57
N LYS A 41 -13.30 1.09 9.95
CA LYS A 41 -12.45 -0.08 9.77
C LYS A 41 -11.95 -0.10 8.33
N VAL A 42 -10.64 -0.10 8.15
CA VAL A 42 -9.99 -0.11 6.83
C VAL A 42 -9.14 -1.37 6.71
N TYR A 43 -9.15 -1.99 5.54
CA TYR A 43 -8.18 -3.00 5.15
C TYR A 43 -7.21 -2.43 4.13
N ALA A 44 -5.95 -2.80 4.28
CA ALA A 44 -4.94 -2.45 3.30
C ALA A 44 -4.00 -3.63 3.05
N TRP A 45 -3.82 -3.95 1.78
CA TRP A 45 -2.90 -4.98 1.31
C TRP A 45 -1.50 -4.41 1.16
N TYR A 46 -0.50 -5.27 1.31
CA TYR A 46 0.89 -4.98 0.98
C TYR A 46 1.60 -6.30 0.66
N ASP A 47 2.42 -6.27 -0.38
CA ASP A 47 3.42 -7.33 -0.57
C ASP A 47 4.55 -7.05 0.43
N ASN A 48 4.69 -7.93 1.43
CA ASN A 48 5.65 -7.76 2.51
C ASN A 48 7.11 -7.91 2.06
N GLU A 49 7.37 -8.53 0.91
CA GLU A 49 8.73 -8.68 0.35
C GLU A 49 8.98 -7.58 -0.68
N TRP A 50 8.11 -7.48 -1.68
CA TRP A 50 8.34 -6.62 -2.83
C TRP A 50 8.07 -5.14 -2.54
N GLY A 51 6.96 -4.83 -1.87
CA GLY A 51 6.66 -3.46 -1.46
C GLY A 51 7.75 -2.89 -0.54
N TYR A 52 8.25 -3.73 0.38
CA TYR A 52 9.31 -3.34 1.32
C TYR A 52 10.64 -3.06 0.63
N VAL A 53 11.11 -3.96 -0.26
CA VAL A 53 12.40 -3.75 -0.93
C VAL A 53 12.40 -2.53 -1.84
N ASN A 54 11.27 -2.21 -2.48
CA ASN A 54 11.14 -0.97 -3.25
C ASN A 54 11.29 0.28 -2.37
N ARG A 55 10.70 0.30 -1.17
CA ARG A 55 10.89 1.41 -0.22
C ARG A 55 12.32 1.51 0.30
N LEU A 56 12.98 0.38 0.53
CA LEU A 56 14.38 0.39 0.91
C LEU A 56 15.26 1.02 -0.19
N MET A 57 15.03 0.67 -1.45
CA MET A 57 15.72 1.27 -2.59
C MET A 57 15.48 2.77 -2.68
N ASP A 58 14.23 3.23 -2.49
CA ASP A 58 13.89 4.66 -2.49
C ASP A 58 14.69 5.42 -1.41
N ILE A 59 14.76 4.88 -0.18
CA ILE A 59 15.53 5.47 0.92
C ILE A 59 17.03 5.51 0.60
N VAL A 60 17.59 4.43 0.04
CA VAL A 60 19.00 4.41 -0.36
C VAL A 60 19.29 5.49 -1.41
N GLN A 61 18.40 5.69 -2.38
CA GLN A 61 18.54 6.77 -3.36
C GLN A 61 18.47 8.16 -2.71
N MET A 62 17.58 8.34 -1.72
CA MET A 62 17.48 9.61 -0.99
C MET A 62 18.79 9.92 -0.24
N VAL A 63 19.35 8.93 0.47
CA VAL A 63 20.62 9.09 1.18
C VAL A 63 21.75 9.36 0.19
N ALA A 64 21.83 8.60 -0.91
CA ALA A 64 22.86 8.81 -1.91
C ALA A 64 22.84 10.20 -2.55
N ARG A 65 21.65 10.81 -2.72
CA ARG A 65 21.51 12.19 -3.24
C ARG A 65 21.87 13.26 -2.20
N SER A 66 21.98 12.89 -0.92
CA SER A 66 22.34 13.81 0.17
C SER A 66 23.83 13.82 0.50
N LEU A 67 24.62 12.94 -0.12
CA LEU A 67 26.08 12.90 -0.06
C LEU A 67 26.69 13.80 -1.15
#